data_AF-A0A6M4JBY7-F1
#
_entry.id   AF-A0A6M4JBY7-F1
#
_cell.length_a   1.000
_cell.length_b   1.000
_cell.length_c   1.000
_cell.angle_alpha   90.00
_cell.angle_beta   90.00
_cell.angle_gamma   90.00
#
_symmetry.space_group_name_H-M   'P 1'
#
loop_
_entity.id
_entity.type
_entity.pdbx_description
1 polymer ?
#
loop_
_entity_poly.entity_id
_entity_poly.type
_entity_poly.pdbx_seq_one_letter_code
_entity_poly.pdbx_strand_id
1 'polypeptide(L)'
;MINEYGNDQDFKLFTKWSIRKITFIGILIAISVAFFLIVFQFMPFISLPAYKISVIGLPIKITGLIFGPIIGAFVGVVSDLISFLFVPSLFNPLFILAAALDGIIPGIIGFIFLKLLKFLFGGRFQDSYYADMMETLFKRLDKLYLDPAANEQKIKKIENRIINLYYKRKELVQKNNKKRDLLNINMIVGTTVLAIIMLLVTWLIGFKIDDYTIQGGIITNRWVLLGIMLSGYVAMLVFVVIARFKLKSSLYLIIVPIVVFSALIELANVPILSLAEKRSIEQSGSAGSIFVYMFQHIILSPVKIWGNMFIIFFTYKIVSPLIYKNHDITY
;
A
#
# COMPACT_ATOMS: atom_id res chain seq x y z
N MET A 1 -1.75 -22.26 -26.18
CA MET A 1 -1.37 -20.86 -25.87
C MET A 1 -2.41 -20.34 -24.90
N ILE A 2 -2.05 -20.27 -23.63
CA ILE A 2 -2.97 -19.98 -22.52
C ILE A 2 -3.36 -18.51 -22.60
N ASN A 3 -4.67 -18.24 -22.58
CA ASN A 3 -5.24 -16.90 -22.39
C ASN A 3 -4.82 -16.39 -21.00
N GLU A 4 -3.65 -15.78 -20.89
CA GLU A 4 -3.26 -14.92 -19.75
C GLU A 4 -3.82 -13.49 -19.92
N TYR A 5 -5.02 -13.35 -20.48
CA TYR A 5 -5.73 -12.08 -20.41
C TYR A 5 -6.23 -11.91 -18.97
N GLY A 6 -5.43 -11.19 -18.17
CA GLY A 6 -5.84 -10.67 -16.88
C GLY A 6 -7.15 -9.93 -17.08
N ASN A 7 -8.23 -10.54 -16.59
CA ASN A 7 -9.60 -10.09 -16.70
C ASN A 7 -9.71 -8.62 -16.22
N ASP A 8 -10.55 -7.79 -16.84
CA ASP A 8 -10.87 -6.40 -16.42
C ASP A 8 -11.30 -6.27 -14.94
N GLN A 9 -11.50 -7.40 -14.26
CA GLN A 9 -11.67 -7.53 -12.82
C GLN A 9 -10.44 -7.10 -12.00
N ASP A 10 -9.23 -7.09 -12.56
CA ASP A 10 -8.01 -6.71 -11.84
C ASP A 10 -7.99 -5.22 -11.44
N PHE A 11 -8.72 -4.36 -12.17
CA PHE A 11 -8.75 -2.91 -11.97
C PHE A 11 -9.91 -2.39 -11.12
N LYS A 12 -10.87 -3.25 -10.73
CA LYS A 12 -11.99 -2.79 -9.90
C LYS A 12 -11.49 -2.54 -8.47
N LEU A 13 -11.73 -1.32 -7.97
CA LEU A 13 -11.67 -1.01 -6.53
C LEU A 13 -12.62 -1.90 -5.72
N PHE A 14 -13.67 -2.41 -6.37
CA PHE A 14 -14.65 -3.35 -5.84
C PHE A 14 -14.34 -4.77 -6.29
N THR A 15 -13.75 -5.55 -5.38
CA THR A 15 -13.59 -6.99 -5.59
C THR A 15 -14.94 -7.68 -5.41
N LYS A 16 -15.36 -8.55 -6.35
CA LYS A 16 -16.57 -9.38 -6.15
C LYS A 16 -16.44 -10.23 -4.88
N TRP A 17 -17.45 -10.15 -4.00
CA TRP A 17 -17.55 -10.85 -2.73
C TRP A 17 -17.81 -12.34 -2.98
N SER A 18 -16.76 -13.16 -2.96
CA SER A 18 -16.88 -14.62 -2.97
C SER A 18 -16.86 -15.17 -1.55
N ILE A 19 -17.56 -16.27 -1.28
CA ILE A 19 -17.55 -16.97 0.03
C ILE A 19 -16.13 -17.15 0.56
N ARG A 20 -15.19 -17.62 -0.28
CA ARG A 20 -13.77 -17.77 0.08
C ARG A 20 -13.15 -16.48 0.63
N LYS A 21 -13.37 -15.34 -0.02
CA LYS A 21 -12.84 -14.03 0.41
C LYS A 21 -13.45 -13.60 1.75
N ILE A 22 -14.74 -13.82 1.95
CA ILE A 22 -15.42 -13.53 3.21
C ILE A 22 -14.81 -14.38 4.34
N THR A 23 -14.56 -15.67 4.09
CA THR A 23 -13.91 -16.56 5.07
C THR A 23 -12.50 -16.07 5.42
N PHE A 24 -11.68 -15.70 4.43
CA PHE A 24 -10.34 -15.15 4.69
C PHE A 24 -10.39 -13.82 5.46
N ILE A 25 -11.34 -12.94 5.15
CA ILE A 25 -11.57 -11.69 5.88
C ILE A 25 -11.89 -11.99 7.35
N GLY A 26 -12.78 -12.95 7.62
CA GLY A 26 -13.12 -13.37 8.99
C GLY A 26 -11.92 -13.94 9.75
N ILE A 27 -11.10 -14.78 9.09
CA ILE A 27 -9.86 -15.31 9.66
C ILE A 27 -8.89 -14.18 9.99
N LEU A 28 -8.74 -13.17 9.12
CA LEU A 28 -7.83 -12.05 9.36
C LEU A 28 -8.28 -11.14 10.50
N ILE A 29 -9.59 -10.91 10.65
CA ILE A 29 -10.16 -10.23 11.83
C ILE A 29 -9.83 -11.02 13.10
N ALA A 30 -10.07 -12.32 13.10
CA ALA A 30 -9.79 -13.19 14.25
C ALA A 30 -8.30 -13.19 14.63
N ILE A 31 -7.40 -13.30 13.64
CA ILE A 31 -5.95 -13.22 13.84
C ILE A 31 -5.55 -11.85 14.42
N SER A 32 -6.13 -10.76 13.90
CA SER A 32 -5.86 -9.41 14.37
C SER A 32 -6.19 -9.23 15.85
N VAL A 33 -7.39 -9.67 16.25
CA VAL A 33 -7.84 -9.60 17.65
C VAL A 33 -7.02 -10.54 18.53
N ALA A 34 -6.82 -11.80 18.12
CA ALA A 34 -6.05 -12.77 18.90
C ALA A 34 -4.60 -12.33 19.12
N PHE A 35 -3.97 -11.75 18.09
CA PHE A 35 -2.61 -11.22 18.21
C PHE A 35 -2.52 -10.13 19.28
N PHE A 36 -3.50 -9.22 19.32
CA PHE A 36 -3.56 -8.21 20.38
C PHE A 36 -3.76 -8.81 21.77
N LEU A 37 -4.68 -9.78 21.93
CA LEU A 37 -4.92 -10.40 23.24
C LEU A 37 -3.67 -11.10 23.79
N ILE A 38 -2.93 -11.81 22.94
CA ILE A 38 -1.68 -12.46 23.31
C ILE A 38 -0.65 -11.43 23.77
N VAL A 39 -0.45 -10.38 22.98
CA VAL A 39 0.53 -9.33 23.28
C VAL A 39 0.16 -8.56 24.55
N PHE A 40 -1.14 -8.28 24.75
CA PHE A 40 -1.67 -7.65 25.96
C PHE A 40 -1.39 -8.49 27.21
N GLN A 41 -1.51 -9.81 27.14
CA GLN A 41 -1.23 -10.71 28.27
C GLN A 41 0.22 -10.61 28.76
N PHE A 42 1.18 -10.41 27.86
CA PHE A 42 2.60 -10.25 28.22
C PHE A 42 2.95 -8.81 28.61
N MET A 43 2.25 -7.83 28.05
CA MET A 43 2.55 -6.40 28.21
C MET A 43 1.25 -5.61 28.44
N PRO A 44 0.75 -5.55 29.69
CA PRO A 44 -0.56 -4.95 29.99
C PRO A 44 -0.68 -3.46 29.64
N PHE A 45 0.44 -2.73 29.55
CA PHE A 45 0.48 -1.34 29.12
C PHE A 45 0.06 -1.12 27.66
N ILE A 46 -0.04 -2.18 26.85
CA ILE A 46 -0.54 -2.14 25.47
C ILE A 46 -2.07 -1.91 25.40
N SER A 47 -2.77 -1.97 26.54
CA SER A 47 -4.18 -1.53 26.66
C SER A 47 -4.39 -0.05 26.32
N LEU A 48 -3.33 0.77 26.35
CA LEU A 48 -3.39 2.15 25.87
C LEU A 48 -3.71 2.16 24.35
N PRO A 49 -4.76 2.88 23.91
CA PRO A 49 -5.28 2.75 22.55
C PRO A 49 -4.25 2.97 21.43
N ALA A 50 -3.32 3.90 21.62
CA ALA A 50 -2.22 4.16 20.71
C ALA A 50 -1.33 2.94 20.43
N TYR A 51 -0.92 2.24 21.48
CA TYR A 51 -0.07 1.06 21.38
C TYR A 51 -0.85 -0.13 20.85
N LYS A 52 -2.11 -0.28 21.27
CA LYS A 52 -3.06 -1.25 20.71
C LYS A 52 -3.14 -1.15 19.18
N ILE A 53 -3.34 0.06 18.64
CA ILE A 53 -3.45 0.28 17.18
C ILE A 53 -2.18 -0.19 16.45
N SER A 54 -0.99 0.01 17.04
CA SER A 54 0.25 -0.48 16.44
C SER A 54 0.33 -2.01 16.34
N VAL A 55 -0.29 -2.74 17.28
CA VAL A 55 -0.27 -4.21 17.34
C VAL A 55 -1.35 -4.82 16.44
N ILE A 56 -2.60 -4.36 16.56
CA ILE A 56 -3.73 -4.81 15.74
C ILE A 56 -3.55 -4.39 14.27
N GLY A 57 -2.84 -3.27 14.03
CA GLY A 57 -2.60 -2.73 12.70
C GLY A 57 -1.90 -3.69 11.73
N LEU A 58 -1.14 -4.68 12.21
CA LEU A 58 -0.34 -5.54 11.34
C LEU A 58 -1.20 -6.44 10.42
N PRO A 59 -2.12 -7.29 10.92
CA PRO A 59 -3.02 -8.04 10.05
C PRO A 59 -3.97 -7.16 9.23
N ILE A 60 -4.38 -6.00 9.77
CA ILE A 60 -5.20 -5.01 9.04
C ILE A 60 -4.45 -4.52 7.79
N LYS A 61 -3.17 -4.15 7.92
CA LYS A 61 -2.34 -3.65 6.81
C LYS A 61 -2.21 -4.67 5.68
N ILE A 62 -2.05 -5.95 6.03
CA ILE A 62 -1.95 -7.04 5.06
C ILE A 62 -3.30 -7.25 4.35
N THR A 63 -4.39 -7.18 5.11
CA THR A 63 -5.75 -7.26 4.54
C THR A 63 -5.96 -6.15 3.52
N GLY A 64 -5.61 -4.91 3.87
CA GLY A 64 -5.66 -3.76 2.96
C GLY A 64 -4.85 -4.00 1.69
N LEU A 65 -3.58 -4.42 1.85
CA LEU A 65 -2.66 -4.69 0.75
C LEU A 65 -3.20 -5.76 -0.24
N ILE A 66 -3.84 -6.82 0.28
CA ILE A 66 -4.30 -7.96 -0.53
C ILE A 66 -5.70 -7.73 -1.12
N PHE A 67 -6.64 -7.28 -0.30
CA PHE A 67 -8.06 -7.19 -0.65
C PHE A 67 -8.51 -5.79 -1.09
N GLY A 68 -7.66 -4.78 -0.89
CA GLY A 68 -7.91 -3.40 -1.26
C GLY A 68 -8.39 -2.53 -0.10
N PRO A 69 -8.52 -1.21 -0.35
CA PRO A 69 -8.66 -0.21 0.72
C PRO A 69 -9.98 -0.30 1.48
N ILE A 70 -11.08 -0.62 0.81
CA ILE A 70 -12.42 -0.69 1.44
C ILE A 70 -12.49 -1.87 2.40
N ILE A 71 -12.02 -3.05 1.98
CA ILE A 71 -12.00 -4.25 2.82
C ILE A 71 -11.01 -4.05 3.97
N GLY A 72 -9.85 -3.45 3.70
CA GLY A 72 -8.90 -3.05 4.75
C GLY A 72 -9.53 -2.14 5.80
N ALA A 73 -10.26 -1.09 5.37
CA ALA A 73 -10.95 -0.17 6.28
C ALA A 73 -11.97 -0.91 7.17
N PHE A 74 -12.79 -1.77 6.54
CA PHE A 74 -13.81 -2.55 7.24
C PHE A 74 -13.17 -3.48 8.29
N VAL A 75 -12.11 -4.21 7.92
CA VAL A 75 -11.38 -5.07 8.85
C VAL A 75 -10.75 -4.26 9.98
N GLY A 76 -10.23 -3.06 9.70
CA GLY A 76 -9.69 -2.16 10.70
C GLY A 76 -10.72 -1.75 11.74
N VAL A 77 -11.88 -1.25 11.29
CA VAL A 77 -12.98 -0.84 12.17
C VAL A 77 -13.48 -2.02 13.00
N VAL A 78 -13.76 -3.16 12.36
CA VAL A 78 -14.32 -4.33 13.06
C VAL A 78 -13.32 -4.91 14.06
N SER A 79 -12.04 -5.03 13.70
CA SER A 79 -11.01 -5.54 14.61
C SER A 79 -10.83 -4.62 15.83
N ASP A 80 -10.87 -3.30 15.63
CA ASP A 80 -10.76 -2.34 16.72
C ASP A 80 -11.95 -2.45 17.69
N LEU A 81 -13.18 -2.54 17.17
CA LEU A 81 -14.39 -2.70 17.98
C LEU A 81 -14.41 -4.03 18.75
N ILE A 82 -14.06 -5.15 18.10
CA ILE A 82 -14.03 -6.46 18.77
C ILE A 82 -12.93 -6.49 19.83
N SER A 83 -11.74 -5.97 19.54
CA SER A 83 -10.66 -5.91 20.54
C SER A 83 -11.03 -5.05 21.74
N PHE A 84 -11.78 -3.96 21.52
CA PHE A 84 -12.30 -3.12 22.59
C PHE A 84 -13.32 -3.85 23.46
N LEU A 85 -14.15 -4.72 22.87
CA LEU A 85 -15.11 -5.54 23.62
C LEU A 85 -14.41 -6.49 24.60
N PHE A 86 -13.27 -7.07 24.21
CA PHE A 86 -12.49 -7.97 25.07
C PHE A 86 -11.61 -7.23 26.08
N VAL A 87 -10.98 -6.13 25.67
CA VAL A 87 -10.13 -5.29 26.53
C VAL A 87 -10.63 -3.84 26.43
N PRO A 88 -11.63 -3.47 27.25
CA PRO A 88 -12.14 -2.11 27.29
C PRO A 88 -11.03 -1.11 27.60
N SER A 89 -10.97 -0.05 26.81
CA SER A 89 -9.97 1.02 26.92
C SER A 89 -10.65 2.39 26.73
N LEU A 90 -9.88 3.46 26.50
CA LEU A 90 -10.47 4.77 26.22
C LEU A 90 -11.11 4.77 24.83
N PHE A 91 -12.42 5.00 24.78
CA PHE A 91 -13.14 5.09 23.51
C PHE A 91 -12.96 6.47 22.87
N ASN A 92 -12.51 6.49 21.62
CA ASN A 92 -12.47 7.70 20.80
C ASN A 92 -12.66 7.32 19.33
N PRO A 93 -13.59 7.95 18.59
CA PRO A 93 -13.75 7.70 17.15
C PRO A 93 -12.47 7.89 16.33
N LEU A 94 -11.52 8.71 16.82
CA LEU A 94 -10.22 8.89 16.17
C LEU A 94 -9.34 7.62 16.22
N PHE A 95 -9.49 6.75 17.23
CA PHE A 95 -8.80 5.46 17.25
C PHE A 95 -9.37 4.50 16.19
N ILE A 96 -10.69 4.49 16.02
CA ILE A 96 -11.35 3.72 14.95
C ILE A 96 -10.89 4.24 13.58
N LEU A 97 -10.77 5.56 13.42
CA LEU A 97 -10.25 6.16 12.19
C LEU A 97 -8.80 5.74 11.92
N ALA A 98 -7.93 5.75 12.94
CA ALA A 98 -6.55 5.29 12.80
C ALA A 98 -6.50 3.80 12.40
N ALA A 99 -7.33 2.95 13.01
CA ALA A 99 -7.45 1.53 12.62
C ALA A 99 -7.93 1.36 11.17
N ALA A 100 -8.88 2.17 10.73
CA ALA A 100 -9.36 2.15 9.35
C ALA A 100 -8.26 2.58 8.36
N LEU A 101 -7.49 3.62 8.69
CA LEU A 101 -6.38 4.10 7.86
C LEU A 101 -5.27 3.07 7.71
N ASP A 102 -5.01 2.28 8.75
CA ASP A 102 -4.09 1.13 8.69
C ASP A 102 -4.49 0.09 7.64
N GLY A 103 -5.77 0.03 7.23
CA GLY A 103 -6.23 -0.80 6.12
C GLY A 103 -6.34 -0.06 4.78
N ILE A 104 -6.74 1.21 4.81
CA ILE A 104 -6.95 2.03 3.60
C ILE A 104 -5.61 2.30 2.90
N ILE A 105 -4.61 2.79 3.63
CA ILE A 105 -3.35 3.27 3.05
C ILE A 105 -2.60 2.12 2.33
N PRO A 106 -2.44 0.92 2.92
CA PRO A 106 -1.84 -0.21 2.22
C PRO A 106 -2.65 -0.68 1.02
N GLY A 107 -3.98 -0.58 1.07
CA GLY A 107 -4.83 -0.94 -0.07
C GLY A 107 -4.67 0.00 -1.26
N ILE A 108 -4.58 1.31 -1.01
CA ILE A 108 -4.32 2.30 -2.07
C ILE A 108 -2.92 2.10 -2.66
N ILE A 109 -1.89 2.03 -1.82
CA ILE A 109 -0.51 1.87 -2.28
C ILE A 109 -0.29 0.51 -2.95
N GLY A 110 -0.87 -0.56 -2.41
CA GLY A 110 -0.91 -1.87 -3.03
C GLY A 110 -1.51 -1.84 -4.42
N PHE A 111 -2.65 -1.16 -4.59
CA PHE A 111 -3.27 -0.96 -5.89
C PHE A 111 -2.34 -0.21 -6.86
N ILE A 112 -1.73 0.90 -6.41
CA ILE A 112 -0.83 1.70 -7.26
C ILE A 112 0.39 0.88 -7.70
N PHE A 113 1.09 0.23 -6.78
CA PHE A 113 2.37 -0.43 -7.08
C PHE A 113 2.18 -1.82 -7.71
N LEU A 114 1.30 -2.65 -7.14
CA LEU A 114 1.16 -4.05 -7.55
C LEU A 114 0.27 -4.22 -8.78
N LYS A 115 -0.67 -3.29 -9.02
CA LYS A 115 -1.58 -3.32 -10.18
C LYS A 115 -1.25 -2.23 -11.20
N LEU A 116 -1.34 -0.95 -10.83
CA LEU A 116 -1.24 0.16 -11.80
C LEU A 116 0.16 0.27 -12.42
N LEU A 117 1.22 0.37 -11.61
CA LEU A 117 2.60 0.46 -12.12
C LEU A 117 2.98 -0.81 -12.90
N LYS A 118 2.58 -1.99 -12.39
CA LYS A 118 2.80 -3.26 -13.08
C LYS A 118 2.07 -3.33 -14.42
N PHE A 119 0.88 -2.77 -14.53
CA PHE A 119 0.15 -2.71 -15.79
C PHE A 119 0.82 -1.75 -16.77
N LEU A 120 1.05 -0.50 -16.35
CA LEU A 120 1.63 0.56 -17.19
C LEU A 120 3.04 0.21 -17.68
N PHE A 121 3.87 -0.37 -16.81
CA PHE A 121 5.31 -0.54 -17.07
C PHE A 121 5.78 -2.00 -17.09
N GLY A 122 4.94 -2.95 -16.69
CA GLY A 122 5.23 -4.39 -16.78
C GLY A 122 4.91 -5.00 -18.14
N GLY A 123 4.64 -4.19 -19.17
CA GLY A 123 4.45 -4.61 -20.55
C GLY A 123 3.04 -5.03 -20.95
N ARG A 124 2.14 -5.26 -19.98
CA ARG A 124 0.74 -5.64 -20.21
C ARG A 124 -0.10 -4.53 -20.82
N PHE A 125 0.07 -3.27 -20.39
CA PHE A 125 -0.66 -2.13 -20.96
C PHE A 125 -0.40 -1.96 -22.45
N GLN A 126 0.87 -2.02 -22.85
CA GLN A 126 1.23 -1.94 -24.26
C GLN A 126 0.68 -3.13 -25.05
N ASP A 127 0.75 -4.34 -24.49
CA ASP A 127 0.17 -5.52 -25.12
C ASP A 127 -1.34 -5.37 -25.37
N SER A 128 -2.08 -4.91 -24.36
CA SER A 128 -3.51 -4.60 -24.45
C SER A 128 -3.79 -3.50 -25.47
N TYR A 129 -3.02 -2.41 -25.47
CA TYR A 129 -3.18 -1.31 -26.41
C TYR A 129 -2.97 -1.76 -27.87
N TYR A 130 -1.95 -2.59 -28.14
CA TYR A 130 -1.73 -3.15 -29.47
C TYR A 130 -2.83 -4.15 -29.86
N ALA A 131 -3.32 -4.96 -28.93
CA ALA A 131 -4.43 -5.88 -29.15
C ALA A 131 -5.72 -5.13 -29.52
N ASP A 132 -6.12 -4.10 -28.76
CA ASP A 132 -7.32 -3.31 -29.01
C ASP A 132 -7.26 -2.54 -30.34
N MET A 133 -6.07 -1.99 -30.65
CA MET A 133 -5.84 -1.30 -31.92
C MET A 133 -5.92 -2.28 -33.11
N MET A 134 -5.36 -3.48 -32.96
CA MET A 134 -5.49 -4.53 -33.97
C MET A 134 -6.96 -4.95 -34.13
N GLU A 135 -7.71 -5.16 -33.05
CA GLU A 135 -9.13 -5.51 -33.11
C GLU A 135 -9.96 -4.45 -33.84
N THR A 136 -9.68 -3.17 -33.57
CA THR A 136 -10.34 -2.05 -34.26
C THR A 136 -10.03 -2.04 -35.76
N LEU A 137 -8.79 -2.37 -36.14
CA LEU A 137 -8.39 -2.47 -37.55
C LEU A 137 -9.01 -3.69 -38.23
N PHE A 138 -9.10 -4.84 -37.57
CA PHE A 138 -9.81 -6.01 -38.09
C PHE A 138 -11.29 -5.71 -38.33
N LYS A 139 -12.00 -5.08 -37.39
CA LYS A 139 -13.39 -4.65 -37.59
C LYS A 139 -13.57 -3.69 -38.78
N ARG A 140 -12.59 -2.83 -39.05
CA ARG A 140 -12.60 -1.95 -40.23
C ARG A 140 -12.31 -2.71 -41.52
N LEU A 141 -11.41 -3.69 -41.46
CA LEU A 141 -11.07 -4.57 -42.57
C LEU A 141 -12.28 -5.40 -43.00
N ASP A 142 -12.99 -6.01 -42.05
CA ASP A 142 -14.22 -6.79 -42.30
C ASP A 142 -15.29 -5.97 -43.03
N LYS A 143 -15.46 -4.70 -42.66
CA LYS A 143 -16.39 -3.78 -43.34
C LYS A 143 -15.97 -3.45 -44.77
N LEU A 144 -14.67 -3.36 -45.05
CA LEU A 144 -14.17 -3.04 -46.39
C LEU A 144 -14.21 -4.26 -47.32
N TYR A 145 -14.16 -5.47 -46.77
CA TYR A 145 -14.35 -6.72 -47.52
C TYR A 145 -15.79 -6.93 -48.03
N LEU A 146 -16.76 -6.12 -47.58
CA LEU A 146 -18.14 -6.14 -48.12
C LEU A 146 -18.24 -5.58 -49.55
N ASP A 147 -17.31 -4.70 -49.94
CA ASP A 147 -17.17 -4.21 -51.32
C ASP A 147 -15.68 -4.19 -51.73
N PRO A 148 -15.14 -5.34 -52.15
CA PRO A 148 -13.71 -5.52 -52.36
C PRO A 148 -13.19 -4.72 -53.58
N ALA A 149 -14.00 -4.60 -54.64
CA ALA A 149 -13.60 -3.98 -55.89
C ALA A 149 -13.38 -2.47 -55.76
N ALA A 150 -14.16 -1.79 -54.92
CA ALA A 150 -14.00 -0.35 -54.67
C ALA A 150 -12.87 -0.01 -53.67
N ASN A 151 -12.41 -0.97 -52.88
CA ASN A 151 -11.58 -0.71 -51.69
C ASN A 151 -10.21 -1.42 -51.67
N GLU A 152 -9.78 -2.04 -52.77
CA GLU A 152 -8.57 -2.88 -52.83
C GLU A 152 -7.31 -2.22 -52.25
N GLN A 153 -7.05 -0.96 -52.57
CA GLN A 153 -5.89 -0.22 -52.04
C GLN A 153 -5.99 0.05 -50.52
N LYS A 154 -7.21 0.30 -50.00
CA LYS A 154 -7.44 0.54 -48.57
C LYS A 154 -7.30 -0.75 -47.76
N ILE A 155 -7.74 -1.87 -48.32
CA ILE A 155 -7.60 -3.22 -47.73
C ILE A 155 -6.12 -3.55 -47.53
N LYS A 156 -5.31 -3.50 -48.61
CA LYS A 156 -3.85 -3.74 -48.54
C LYS A 156 -3.14 -2.83 -47.52
N LYS A 157 -3.56 -1.56 -47.41
CA LYS A 157 -2.97 -0.62 -46.45
C LYS A 157 -3.28 -0.98 -45.00
N ILE A 158 -4.51 -1.44 -44.72
CA ILE A 158 -4.92 -1.86 -43.37
C ILE A 158 -4.26 -3.17 -42.98
N GLU A 159 -4.17 -4.14 -43.88
CA GLU A 159 -3.48 -5.41 -43.65
C GLU A 159 -2.00 -5.22 -43.32
N ASN A 160 -1.29 -4.42 -44.12
CA ASN A 160 0.12 -4.08 -43.84
C ASN A 160 0.28 -3.39 -42.48
N ARG A 161 -0.69 -2.57 -42.07
CA ARG A 161 -0.69 -1.93 -40.76
C ARG A 161 -0.90 -2.95 -39.64
N ILE A 162 -1.82 -3.89 -39.80
CA ILE A 162 -2.05 -4.98 -38.84
C ILE A 162 -0.79 -5.85 -38.68
N ILE A 163 -0.16 -6.22 -39.79
CA ILE A 163 1.08 -7.02 -39.80
C ILE A 163 2.20 -6.29 -39.05
N ASN A 164 2.40 -4.99 -39.33
CA ASN A 164 3.42 -4.20 -38.65
C ASN A 164 3.14 -4.11 -37.13
N LEU A 165 1.88 -3.92 -36.74
CA LEU A 165 1.48 -3.91 -35.32
C LEU A 165 1.71 -5.26 -34.63
N TYR A 166 1.44 -6.36 -35.33
CA TYR A 166 1.73 -7.71 -34.84
C TYR A 166 3.24 -7.92 -34.57
N TYR A 167 4.10 -7.52 -35.51
CA TYR A 167 5.56 -7.61 -35.32
C TYR A 167 6.05 -6.73 -34.17
N LYS A 168 5.57 -5.48 -34.08
CA LYS A 168 5.89 -4.60 -32.94
C LYS A 168 5.45 -5.20 -31.60
N ARG A 169 4.24 -5.78 -31.54
CA ARG A 169 3.73 -6.46 -30.34
C ARG A 169 4.62 -7.66 -29.95
N LYS A 170 5.04 -8.47 -30.93
CA LYS A 170 5.90 -9.64 -30.69
C LYS A 170 7.29 -9.26 -30.17
N GLU A 171 7.92 -8.24 -30.75
CA GLU A 171 9.21 -7.72 -30.29
C GLU A 171 9.14 -7.22 -28.84
N LEU A 172 8.02 -6.61 -28.46
CA LEU A 172 7.77 -6.10 -27.12
C LEU A 172 7.63 -7.19 -26.05
N VAL A 173 7.16 -8.38 -26.40
CA VAL A 173 7.05 -9.54 -25.50
C VAL A 173 8.43 -10.19 -25.29
N GLN A 174 9.29 -10.17 -26.31
CA GLN A 174 10.63 -10.78 -26.26
C GLN A 174 11.67 -9.95 -25.48
N LYS A 175 11.43 -8.65 -25.29
CA LYS A 175 12.43 -7.73 -24.70
C LYS A 175 12.44 -7.82 -23.17
N ASN A 176 13.47 -8.47 -22.63
CA ASN A 176 13.73 -8.60 -21.18
C ASN A 176 13.92 -7.24 -20.44
N ASN A 177 14.09 -6.13 -21.18
CA ASN A 177 14.26 -4.78 -20.64
C ASN A 177 13.06 -4.28 -19.81
N LYS A 178 11.83 -4.74 -20.09
CA LYS A 178 10.64 -4.24 -19.38
C LYS A 178 10.62 -4.60 -17.89
N LYS A 179 11.24 -5.74 -17.52
CA LYS A 179 11.39 -6.11 -16.11
C LYS A 179 12.31 -5.14 -15.38
N ARG A 180 13.37 -4.67 -16.03
CA ARG A 180 14.29 -3.66 -15.49
C ARG A 180 13.61 -2.30 -15.35
N ASP A 181 12.82 -1.91 -16.35
CA ASP A 181 12.09 -0.64 -16.34
C ASP A 181 11.06 -0.59 -15.20
N LEU A 182 10.32 -1.69 -15.00
CA LEU A 182 9.39 -1.80 -13.88
C LEU A 182 10.09 -1.66 -12.51
N LEU A 183 11.26 -2.28 -12.33
CA LEU A 183 12.05 -2.13 -11.09
C LEU A 183 12.50 -0.68 -10.87
N ASN A 184 13.01 -0.04 -11.93
CA ASN A 184 13.48 1.35 -11.87
C ASN A 184 12.35 2.32 -11.54
N ILE A 185 11.17 2.11 -12.13
CA ILE A 185 10.01 2.97 -11.86
C ILE A 185 9.51 2.78 -10.44
N ASN A 186 9.43 1.54 -9.94
CA ASN A 186 9.10 1.32 -8.53
C ASN A 186 10.11 2.00 -7.59
N MET A 187 11.41 1.93 -7.91
CA MET A 187 12.44 2.66 -7.17
C MET A 187 12.18 4.17 -7.17
N ILE A 188 12.03 4.77 -8.37
CA ILE A 188 11.84 6.22 -8.54
C ILE A 188 10.59 6.68 -7.81
N VAL A 189 9.44 6.05 -8.05
CA VAL A 189 8.17 6.41 -7.40
C VAL A 189 8.30 6.26 -5.88
N GLY A 190 8.89 5.16 -5.39
CA GLY A 190 9.10 4.94 -3.97
C GLY A 190 9.99 6.00 -3.32
N THR A 191 11.14 6.32 -3.92
CA THR A 191 12.05 7.35 -3.42
C THR A 191 11.45 8.74 -3.48
N THR A 192 10.66 9.05 -4.52
CA THR A 192 9.98 10.35 -4.64
C THR A 192 8.93 10.53 -3.56
N VAL A 193 8.12 9.50 -3.28
CA VAL A 193 7.14 9.57 -2.18
C VAL A 193 7.83 9.76 -0.83
N LEU A 194 8.91 9.02 -0.54
CA LEU A 194 9.68 9.19 0.69
C LEU A 194 10.29 10.59 0.80
N ALA A 195 10.85 11.13 -0.29
CA ALA A 195 11.39 12.48 -0.32
C ALA A 195 10.32 13.55 -0.05
N ILE A 196 9.12 13.40 -0.64
CA ILE A 196 7.98 14.30 -0.37
C ILE A 196 7.58 14.25 1.12
N ILE A 197 7.53 13.07 1.71
CA ILE A 197 7.24 12.92 3.15
C ILE A 197 8.31 13.62 3.99
N MET A 198 9.59 13.41 3.67
CA MET A 198 10.70 14.07 4.37
C MET A 198 10.64 15.59 4.26
N LEU A 199 10.31 16.12 3.07
CA LEU A 199 10.11 17.55 2.86
C LEU A 199 8.94 18.09 3.69
N LEU A 200 7.83 17.36 3.74
CA LEU A 200 6.66 17.74 4.53
C LEU A 200 6.99 17.75 6.03
N VAL A 201 7.67 16.72 6.54
CA VAL A 201 8.13 16.64 7.94
C VAL A 201 9.10 17.78 8.25
N THR A 202 10.02 18.07 7.35
CA THR A 202 10.99 19.18 7.49
C THR A 202 10.28 20.53 7.50
N TRP A 203 9.30 20.74 6.63
CA TRP A 203 8.50 21.95 6.61
C TRP A 203 7.69 22.12 7.90
N LEU A 204 7.03 21.05 8.35
CA LEU A 204 6.15 21.09 9.50
C LEU A 204 6.92 21.31 10.81
N ILE A 205 7.93 20.49 11.08
CA ILE A 205 8.72 20.57 12.33
C ILE A 205 9.78 21.66 12.27
N GLY A 206 10.43 21.82 11.13
CA GLY A 206 11.54 22.75 10.95
C GLY A 206 11.09 24.20 10.86
N PHE A 207 9.88 24.48 10.37
CA PHE A 207 9.46 25.87 10.10
C PHE A 207 8.05 26.22 10.60
N LYS A 208 7.11 25.28 10.66
CA LYS A 208 5.70 25.60 10.99
C LYS A 208 5.38 25.59 12.48
N ILE A 209 6.04 24.74 13.27
CA ILE A 209 5.83 24.65 14.72
C ILE A 209 6.69 25.69 15.45
N ASP A 210 6.12 26.34 16.47
CA ASP A 210 6.78 27.34 17.29
C ASP A 210 7.79 26.72 18.27
N ASP A 211 8.88 27.44 18.56
CA ASP A 211 9.94 26.96 19.45
C ASP A 211 9.45 26.69 20.88
N TYR A 212 8.49 27.47 21.37
CA TYR A 212 7.88 27.27 22.69
C TYR A 212 7.24 25.87 22.82
N THR A 213 6.57 25.42 21.77
CA THR A 213 5.95 24.09 21.74
C THR A 213 7.00 22.98 21.73
N ILE A 214 8.11 23.17 21.01
CA ILE A 214 9.22 22.20 20.93
C ILE A 214 9.98 22.10 22.26
N GLN A 215 10.20 23.22 22.94
CA GLN A 215 10.86 23.26 24.24
C GLN A 215 10.07 22.56 25.35
N GLY A 216 8.76 22.40 25.18
CA GLY A 216 7.91 21.60 26.07
C GLY A 216 8.01 20.08 25.85
N GLY A 217 8.74 19.62 24.84
CA GLY A 217 8.98 18.20 24.57
C GLY A 217 10.21 17.65 25.29
N ILE A 218 10.40 16.33 25.26
CA ILE A 218 11.56 15.66 25.90
C ILE A 218 12.88 16.06 25.20
N ILE A 219 12.84 16.26 23.88
CA ILE A 219 13.96 16.85 23.12
C ILE A 219 13.62 18.30 22.82
N THR A 220 14.29 19.18 23.53
CA THR A 220 14.11 20.63 23.45
C THR A 220 14.75 21.25 22.21
N ASN A 221 15.67 20.54 21.57
CA ASN A 221 16.37 21.02 20.37
C ASN A 221 15.63 20.60 19.09
N ARG A 222 15.07 21.58 18.37
CA ARG A 222 14.35 21.43 17.08
C ARG A 222 15.11 20.59 16.06
N TRP A 223 16.40 20.85 15.89
CA TRP A 223 17.22 20.19 14.86
C TRP A 223 17.54 18.74 15.22
N VAL A 224 17.73 18.45 16.52
CA VAL A 224 17.92 17.08 17.01
C VAL A 224 16.62 16.29 16.84
N LEU A 225 15.48 16.87 17.20
CA LEU A 225 14.16 16.26 16.99
C LEU A 225 13.92 15.95 15.51
N LEU A 226 14.17 16.94 14.64
CA LEU A 226 14.07 16.78 13.20
C LEU A 226 14.99 15.66 12.69
N GLY A 227 16.24 15.61 13.16
CA GLY A 227 17.20 14.57 12.79
C GLY A 227 16.71 13.16 13.14
N ILE A 228 16.16 12.97 14.34
CA ILE A 228 15.59 11.69 14.77
C ILE A 228 14.38 11.31 13.90
N MET A 229 13.48 12.27 13.63
CA MET A 229 12.33 12.05 12.77
C MET A 229 12.72 11.63 11.36
N LEU A 230 13.69 12.31 10.77
CA LEU A 230 14.14 12.04 9.42
C LEU A 230 14.97 10.76 9.31
N SER A 231 15.61 10.31 10.40
CA SER A 231 16.50 9.13 10.39
C SER A 231 15.81 7.87 9.85
N GLY A 232 14.56 7.62 10.26
CA GLY A 232 13.78 6.47 9.79
C GLY A 232 13.50 6.53 8.28
N TYR A 233 13.11 7.70 7.79
CA TYR A 233 12.83 7.93 6.37
C TYR A 233 14.10 7.86 5.51
N VAL A 234 15.22 8.42 5.99
CA VAL A 234 16.53 8.30 5.33
C VAL A 234 16.94 6.83 5.22
N ALA A 235 16.81 6.07 6.30
CA ALA A 235 17.12 4.64 6.30
C ALA A 235 16.27 3.86 5.28
N MET A 236 14.97 4.17 5.19
CA MET A 236 14.08 3.58 4.17
C MET A 236 14.46 3.98 2.75
N LEU A 237 14.82 5.24 2.50
CA LEU A 237 15.24 5.71 1.19
C LEU A 237 16.51 4.97 0.73
N VAL A 238 17.51 4.91 1.61
CA VAL A 238 18.75 4.14 1.37
C VAL A 238 18.44 2.66 1.13
N PHE A 239 17.55 2.08 1.94
CA PHE A 239 17.13 0.69 1.79
C PHE A 239 16.48 0.43 0.43
N VAL A 240 15.55 1.26 -0.04
CA VAL A 240 14.92 1.12 -1.37
C VAL A 240 15.97 1.13 -2.48
N VAL A 241 16.94 2.05 -2.41
CA VAL A 241 18.01 2.15 -3.42
C VAL A 241 18.94 0.93 -3.38
N ILE A 242 19.39 0.49 -2.20
CA ILE A 242 20.28 -0.67 -2.06
C ILE A 242 19.56 -1.98 -2.44
N ALA A 243 18.31 -2.13 -2.00
CA ALA A 243 17.49 -3.31 -2.25
C ALA A 243 17.29 -3.58 -3.75
N ARG A 244 17.25 -2.52 -4.57
CA ARG A 244 17.16 -2.60 -6.04
C ARG A 244 18.29 -3.44 -6.65
N PHE A 245 19.48 -3.40 -6.05
CA PHE A 245 20.66 -4.11 -6.55
C PHE A 245 20.93 -5.44 -5.85
N LYS A 246 20.48 -5.60 -4.59
CA LYS A 246 20.74 -6.81 -3.79
C LYS A 246 19.62 -7.85 -3.82
N LEU A 247 18.36 -7.44 -4.00
CA LEU A 247 17.21 -8.36 -3.91
C LEU A 247 16.78 -8.91 -5.27
N LYS A 248 16.17 -10.10 -5.24
CA LYS A 248 15.50 -10.67 -6.42
C LYS A 248 14.39 -9.73 -6.89
N SER A 249 14.23 -9.57 -8.21
CA SER A 249 13.26 -8.64 -8.80
C SER A 249 11.82 -8.83 -8.31
N SER A 250 11.36 -10.08 -8.15
CA SER A 250 10.03 -10.39 -7.64
C SER A 250 9.84 -9.95 -6.19
N LEU A 251 10.90 -10.05 -5.38
CA LEU A 251 10.89 -9.65 -3.98
C LEU A 251 10.87 -8.13 -3.85
N TYR A 252 11.69 -7.46 -4.66
CA TYR A 252 11.79 -6.00 -4.67
C TYR A 252 10.44 -5.33 -4.98
N LEU A 253 9.72 -5.83 -5.98
CA LEU A 253 8.40 -5.30 -6.36
C LEU A 253 7.33 -5.46 -5.26
N ILE A 254 7.54 -6.35 -4.28
CA ILE A 254 6.66 -6.51 -3.13
C ILE A 254 7.11 -5.61 -1.97
N ILE A 255 8.43 -5.49 -1.74
CA ILE A 255 8.97 -4.75 -0.59
C ILE A 255 8.79 -3.24 -0.74
N VAL A 256 9.01 -2.68 -1.93
CA VAL A 256 8.91 -1.23 -2.14
C VAL A 256 7.54 -0.66 -1.74
N PRO A 257 6.39 -1.21 -2.18
CA PRO A 257 5.10 -0.70 -1.71
C PRO A 257 4.93 -0.82 -0.19
N ILE A 258 5.46 -1.88 0.43
CA ILE A 258 5.44 -2.06 1.89
C ILE A 258 6.18 -0.94 2.61
N VAL A 259 7.37 -0.58 2.12
CA VAL A 259 8.15 0.55 2.65
C VAL A 259 7.34 1.84 2.50
N VAL A 260 6.81 2.10 1.31
CA VAL A 260 6.11 3.36 1.00
C VAL A 260 4.84 3.53 1.85
N PHE A 261 3.98 2.52 1.94
CA PHE A 261 2.78 2.66 2.76
C PHE A 261 3.09 2.70 4.24
N SER A 262 4.16 2.03 4.72
CA SER A 262 4.55 2.10 6.14
C SER A 262 4.96 3.52 6.54
N ALA A 263 5.68 4.22 5.65
CA ALA A 263 6.04 5.62 5.85
C ALA A 263 4.81 6.55 5.85
N LEU A 264 3.86 6.33 4.94
CA LEU A 264 2.61 7.11 4.85
C LEU A 264 1.68 6.89 6.04
N ILE A 265 1.57 5.64 6.51
CA ILE A 265 0.79 5.29 7.70
C ILE A 265 1.34 6.04 8.91
N GLU A 266 2.66 6.05 9.11
CA GLU A 266 3.22 6.72 10.26
C GLU A 266 2.97 8.23 10.21
N LEU A 267 3.10 8.84 9.03
CA LEU A 267 2.78 10.26 8.83
C LEU A 267 1.30 10.56 9.15
N ALA A 268 0.37 9.68 8.78
CA ALA A 268 -1.06 9.86 9.01
C ALA A 268 -1.47 9.58 10.46
N ASN A 269 -0.92 8.52 11.08
CA ASN A 269 -1.34 8.06 12.40
C ASN A 269 -0.78 8.92 13.52
N VAL A 270 0.44 9.46 13.42
CA VAL A 270 1.05 10.25 14.50
C VAL A 270 0.17 11.44 14.92
N PRO A 271 -0.35 12.30 14.01
CA PRO A 271 -1.27 13.38 14.39
C PRO A 271 -2.63 12.89 14.90
N ILE A 272 -3.16 11.79 14.34
CA ILE A 272 -4.49 11.29 14.71
C ILE A 272 -4.47 10.66 16.10
N LEU A 273 -3.47 9.82 16.39
CA LEU A 273 -3.31 9.17 17.68
C LEU A 273 -3.02 10.18 18.78
N SER A 274 -2.13 11.14 18.54
CA SER A 274 -1.85 12.20 19.51
C SER A 274 -3.06 13.10 19.80
N LEU A 275 -3.88 13.42 18.80
CA LEU A 275 -5.13 14.15 19.00
C LEU A 275 -6.16 13.32 19.77
N ALA A 276 -6.24 12.02 19.48
CA ALA A 276 -7.13 11.09 20.16
C ALA A 276 -6.77 10.96 21.64
N GLU A 277 -5.48 10.74 21.94
CA GLU A 277 -4.96 10.66 23.30
C GLU A 277 -5.19 11.96 24.07
N LYS A 278 -4.86 13.10 23.48
CA LYS A 278 -5.13 14.39 24.11
C LYS A 278 -6.60 14.52 24.51
N ARG A 279 -7.53 14.27 23.59
CA ARG A 279 -8.97 14.38 23.87
C ARG A 279 -9.46 13.38 24.92
N SER A 280 -8.90 12.18 24.93
CA SER A 280 -9.29 11.13 25.87
C SER A 280 -8.68 11.31 27.26
N ILE A 281 -7.49 11.92 27.37
CA ILE A 281 -6.77 12.14 28.64
C ILE A 281 -7.10 13.51 29.25
N GLU A 282 -7.41 14.55 28.45
CA GLU A 282 -7.87 15.84 28.97
C GLU A 282 -9.23 15.73 29.69
N GLN A 283 -10.06 14.76 29.30
CA GLN A 283 -11.27 14.39 30.07
C GLN A 283 -10.93 13.85 31.48
N SER A 284 -9.68 13.45 31.72
CA SER A 284 -9.16 12.93 32.99
C SER A 284 -8.36 13.98 33.81
N GLY A 285 -8.34 15.26 33.41
CA GLY A 285 -7.84 16.36 34.24
C GLY A 285 -6.36 16.75 34.10
N SER A 286 -5.60 16.20 33.13
CA SER A 286 -4.22 16.64 32.84
C SER A 286 -4.14 17.41 31.52
N ALA A 287 -3.80 18.71 31.60
CA ALA A 287 -3.57 19.58 30.46
C ALA A 287 -2.16 19.38 29.88
N GLY A 288 -1.96 18.28 29.13
CA GLY A 288 -0.75 18.07 28.33
C GLY A 288 -0.89 18.73 26.95
N SER A 289 0.14 19.44 26.47
CA SER A 289 0.13 19.95 25.09
C SER A 289 0.11 18.77 24.11
N ILE A 290 -0.64 18.89 23.00
CA ILE A 290 -0.74 17.83 21.96
C ILE A 290 0.64 17.36 21.47
N PHE A 291 1.60 18.28 21.53
CA PHE A 291 2.96 18.08 21.10
C PHE A 291 3.70 17.04 21.94
N VAL A 292 3.46 16.97 23.25
CA VAL A 292 4.07 15.95 24.13
C VAL A 292 3.62 14.54 23.72
N TYR A 293 2.34 14.37 23.40
CA TYR A 293 1.81 13.10 22.89
C TYR A 293 2.35 12.78 21.50
N MET A 294 2.36 13.74 20.58
CA MET A 294 3.00 13.57 19.27
C MET A 294 4.46 13.14 19.40
N PHE A 295 5.19 13.71 20.35
CA PHE A 295 6.59 13.46 20.58
C PHE A 295 6.86 11.99 20.97
N GLN A 296 6.02 11.41 21.84
CA GLN A 296 6.12 9.99 22.23
C GLN A 296 5.98 9.05 21.03
N HIS A 297 5.05 9.35 20.12
CA HIS A 297 4.88 8.59 18.87
C HIS A 297 6.09 8.76 17.94
N ILE A 298 6.58 9.99 17.83
CA ILE A 298 7.66 10.40 16.93
C ILE A 298 8.99 9.69 17.25
N ILE A 299 9.39 9.58 18.52
CA ILE A 299 10.66 8.92 18.88
C ILE A 299 10.64 7.44 18.46
N LEU A 300 9.49 6.79 18.62
CA LEU A 300 9.33 5.37 18.31
C LEU A 300 9.08 5.11 16.83
N SER A 301 8.76 6.14 16.04
CA SER A 301 8.45 6.02 14.61
C SER A 301 9.53 5.27 13.82
N PRO A 302 10.84 5.56 13.92
CA PRO A 302 11.86 4.83 13.14
C PRO A 302 11.83 3.31 13.39
N VAL A 303 11.77 2.90 14.66
CA VAL A 303 11.73 1.47 15.05
C VAL A 303 10.42 0.83 14.59
N LYS A 304 9.30 1.50 14.82
CA LYS A 304 7.96 1.03 14.45
C LYS A 304 7.83 0.82 12.94
N ILE A 305 8.42 1.69 12.13
CA ILE A 305 8.35 1.55 10.68
C ILE A 305 9.11 0.30 10.21
N TRP A 306 10.32 0.05 10.73
CA TRP A 306 11.09 -1.14 10.39
C TRP A 306 10.42 -2.43 10.89
N GLY A 307 9.94 -2.45 12.14
CA GLY A 307 9.20 -3.58 12.69
C GLY A 307 7.96 -3.92 11.87
N ASN A 308 7.16 -2.91 11.52
CA ASN A 308 5.98 -3.09 10.69
C ASN A 308 6.33 -3.63 9.31
N MET A 309 7.34 -3.07 8.65
CA MET A 309 7.76 -3.51 7.32
C MET A 309 8.16 -4.99 7.31
N PHE A 310 8.98 -5.44 8.27
CA PHE A 310 9.43 -6.83 8.35
C PHE A 310 8.26 -7.80 8.57
N ILE A 311 7.39 -7.52 9.54
CA ILE A 311 6.28 -8.42 9.86
C ILE A 311 5.32 -8.51 8.67
N ILE A 312 4.98 -7.37 8.06
CA ILE A 312 4.07 -7.36 6.91
C ILE A 312 4.67 -8.11 5.74
N PHE A 313 5.97 -7.96 5.48
CA PHE A 313 6.66 -8.67 4.42
C PHE A 313 6.61 -10.20 4.61
N PHE A 314 6.95 -10.70 5.80
CA PHE A 314 6.91 -12.14 6.07
C PHE A 314 5.50 -12.70 6.00
N THR A 315 4.52 -12.01 6.59
CA THR A 315 3.14 -12.47 6.58
C THR A 315 2.55 -12.43 5.17
N TYR A 316 2.83 -11.39 4.37
CA TYR A 316 2.41 -11.33 2.97
C TYR A 316 2.94 -12.52 2.18
N LYS A 317 4.21 -12.89 2.38
CA LYS A 317 4.83 -14.04 1.72
C LYS A 317 4.13 -15.37 2.06
N ILE A 318 3.59 -15.50 3.26
CA ILE A 318 2.87 -16.70 3.72
C ILE A 318 1.42 -16.70 3.22
N VAL A 319 0.72 -15.56 3.36
CA VAL A 319 -0.73 -15.46 3.14
C VAL A 319 -1.08 -15.28 1.66
N SER A 320 -0.33 -14.48 0.92
CA SER A 320 -0.62 -14.19 -0.50
C SER A 320 -0.72 -15.46 -1.35
N PRO A 321 0.22 -16.42 -1.29
CA PRO A 321 0.09 -17.66 -2.06
C PRO A 321 -1.19 -18.43 -1.73
N LEU A 322 -1.60 -18.52 -0.46
CA LEU A 322 -2.79 -19.26 -0.04
C LEU A 322 -4.08 -18.71 -0.65
N ILE A 323 -4.12 -17.40 -0.88
CA ILE A 323 -5.28 -16.72 -1.46
C ILE A 323 -5.32 -16.91 -2.99
N TYR A 324 -4.16 -16.85 -3.65
CA TYR A 324 -4.07 -16.92 -5.12
C TYR A 324 -3.82 -18.33 -5.69
N LYS A 325 -3.55 -19.35 -4.85
CA LYS A 325 -3.18 -20.72 -5.28
C LYS A 325 -4.22 -21.42 -6.17
N ASN A 326 -5.49 -21.03 -6.10
CA ASN A 326 -6.60 -21.75 -6.73
C ASN A 326 -7.32 -20.91 -7.81
N HIS A 327 -6.62 -20.05 -8.53
CA HIS A 327 -7.19 -19.43 -9.74
C HIS A 327 -7.24 -20.40 -10.94
N ASP A 328 -6.43 -21.48 -10.92
CA ASP A 328 -6.34 -22.49 -11.98
C ASP A 328 -7.14 -23.77 -11.71
N ILE A 329 -7.83 -23.86 -10.56
CA ILE A 329 -8.69 -24.99 -10.21
C ILE A 329 -10.13 -24.49 -10.17
N THR A 330 -10.68 -24.20 -11.35
CA THR A 330 -12.13 -24.14 -11.56
C THR A 330 -12.64 -25.58 -11.62
N TYR A 331 -13.55 -25.94 -10.69
CA TYR A 331 -14.48 -27.06 -10.88
C TYR A 331 -15.58 -26.65 -11.84
#